data_AF-M9XCZ3-F1
#
_entry.id   AF-M9XCZ3-F1
#
_cell.length_a   1.000
_cell.length_b   1.000
_cell.length_c   1.000
_cell.angle_alpha   90.00
_cell.angle_beta   90.00
_cell.angle_gamma   90.00
#
_symmetry.space_group_name_H-M   'P 1'
#
loop_
_entity.id
_entity.type
_entity.pdbx_description
1 polymer ?
#
loop_
_entity_poly.entity_id
_entity_poly.type
_entity_poly.pdbx_seq_one_letter_code
_entity_poly.pdbx_strand_id
1 'polypeptide(L)'
;MTGLVCPVCRTEIRGEFQPNEFALLPPEHLEFLRLYIKVRGNLKEVERILGLSYPTIRARFEALLRVLGYEYQEVPEGPSPQEKEAILDALEKGQISAAEAAEQLRALKRR
;
A
#
# COMPACT_ATOMS: atom_id res chain seq x y z
N MET A 1 -19.14 15.01 21.41
CA MET A 1 -20.05 13.98 21.95
C MET A 1 -20.60 13.18 20.79
N THR A 2 -20.42 11.86 20.83
CA THR A 2 -20.79 10.93 19.77
C THR A 2 -21.89 10.00 20.31
N GLY A 3 -22.76 9.48 19.44
CA GLY A 3 -23.90 8.66 19.84
C GLY A 3 -23.97 7.34 19.08
N LEU A 4 -24.34 6.26 19.77
CA LEU A 4 -24.64 4.96 19.18
C LEU A 4 -26.13 4.66 19.42
N VAL A 5 -26.83 4.21 18.37
CA VAL A 5 -28.27 3.87 18.44
C VAL A 5 -28.46 2.42 18.03
N CYS A 6 -29.11 1.64 18.89
CA CYS A 6 -29.53 0.29 18.52
C CYS A 6 -30.66 0.36 17.48
N PRO A 7 -30.53 -0.28 16.30
CA PRO A 7 -31.57 -0.23 15.28
C PRO A 7 -32.83 -1.02 15.66
N VAL A 8 -32.74 -1.97 16.61
CA VAL A 8 -33.85 -2.86 16.99
C VAL A 8 -34.72 -2.26 18.10
N CYS A 9 -34.10 -1.84 19.21
CA CYS A 9 -34.82 -1.36 20.41
C CYS A 9 -34.68 0.15 20.65
N ARG A 10 -33.92 0.86 19.79
CA ARG A 10 -33.73 2.33 19.85
C ARG A 10 -32.97 2.87 21.07
N THR A 11 -32.42 2.00 21.93
CA THR A 11 -31.52 2.42 23.01
C THR A 11 -30.38 3.28 22.45
N GLU A 12 -30.17 4.45 23.05
CA GLU A 12 -29.13 5.41 22.69
C GLU A 12 -28.06 5.48 23.78
N ILE A 13 -26.80 5.39 23.38
CA ILE A 13 -25.64 5.58 24.26
C ILE A 13 -24.91 6.82 23.79
N ARG A 14 -24.69 7.78 24.70
CA ARG A 14 -23.99 9.04 24.42
C ARG A 14 -22.72 9.15 25.25
N GLY A 15 -21.64 9.62 24.64
CA GLY A 15 -20.37 9.82 25.33
C GLY A 15 -19.29 10.35 24.40
N GLU A 16 -18.04 10.24 24.84
CA GLU A 16 -16.87 10.46 24.01
C GLU A 16 -16.39 9.11 23.49
N PHE A 17 -16.68 8.83 22.22
CA PHE A 17 -16.24 7.61 21.55
C PHE A 17 -15.12 7.98 20.57
N GLN A 18 -14.02 7.21 20.62
CA GLN A 18 -12.94 7.28 19.64
C GLN A 18 -13.00 6.00 18.78
N PRO A 19 -13.68 6.03 17.61
CA PRO A 19 -13.65 4.91 16.69
C PRO A 19 -12.22 4.69 16.19
N ASN A 20 -11.83 3.43 16.02
CA ASN A 20 -10.56 3.10 15.40
C ASN A 20 -10.64 3.25 13.87
N GLU A 21 -9.50 3.10 13.20
CA GLU A 21 -9.35 3.21 11.75
C GLU A 21 -10.28 2.27 10.97
N PHE A 22 -10.56 1.07 11.51
CA PHE A 22 -11.44 0.10 10.88
C PHE A 22 -12.91 0.51 10.93
N ALA A 23 -13.33 1.17 12.01
CA ALA A 23 -14.69 1.69 12.15
C ALA A 23 -14.97 2.89 11.23
N LEU A 24 -13.92 3.51 10.70
CA LEU A 24 -13.98 4.66 9.78
C LEU A 24 -13.75 4.27 8.31
N LEU A 25 -13.53 2.98 8.01
CA LEU A 25 -13.32 2.52 6.64
C LEU A 25 -14.55 2.79 5.75
N PRO A 26 -14.35 3.30 4.52
CA PRO A 26 -15.40 3.32 3.53
C PRO A 26 -15.98 1.92 3.26
N PRO A 27 -17.28 1.79 2.93
CA PRO A 27 -17.92 0.48 2.78
C PRO A 27 -17.19 -0.49 1.83
N GLU A 28 -16.70 0.02 0.70
CA GLU A 28 -15.96 -0.76 -0.29
C GLU A 28 -14.65 -1.36 0.27
N HIS A 29 -13.91 -0.59 1.07
CA HIS A 29 -12.67 -1.03 1.70
C HIS A 29 -12.95 -2.01 2.84
N LEU A 30 -14.03 -1.79 3.59
CA LEU A 30 -14.47 -2.71 4.64
C LEU A 30 -14.90 -4.07 4.06
N GLU A 31 -15.62 -4.08 2.94
CA GLU A 31 -16.00 -5.31 2.22
C GLU A 31 -14.79 -6.06 1.70
N PHE A 32 -13.84 -5.36 1.10
CA PHE A 32 -12.58 -5.96 0.66
C PHE A 32 -11.81 -6.58 1.83
N LEU A 33 -11.66 -5.85 2.95
CA LEU A 33 -10.99 -6.34 4.17
C LEU A 33 -11.66 -7.60 4.72
N ARG A 34 -13.00 -7.62 4.79
CA ARG A 34 -13.76 -8.80 5.22
C ARG A 34 -13.49 -10.02 4.33
N LEU A 35 -13.49 -9.83 3.02
CA LEU A 35 -13.18 -10.91 2.07
C LEU A 35 -11.74 -11.39 2.24
N TYR A 36 -10.79 -10.47 2.34
CA TYR A 36 -9.38 -10.79 2.53
C TYR A 36 -9.13 -11.62 3.81
N ILE A 37 -9.74 -11.24 4.93
CA ILE A 37 -9.69 -12.00 6.19
C ILE A 37 -10.35 -13.38 6.02
N LYS A 38 -11.50 -13.45 5.35
CA LYS A 38 -12.23 -14.72 5.10
C LYS A 38 -11.36 -15.74 4.36
N VAL A 39 -10.51 -15.29 3.45
CA VAL A 39 -9.56 -16.14 2.72
C VAL A 39 -8.18 -16.21 3.36
N ARG A 40 -8.06 -15.81 4.64
CA ARG A 40 -6.82 -15.85 5.44
C ARG A 40 -5.64 -15.11 4.78
N GLY A 41 -5.93 -14.00 4.12
CA GLY A 41 -4.92 -13.15 3.49
C GLY A 41 -4.44 -13.64 2.12
N ASN A 42 -5.09 -14.62 1.51
CA ASN A 42 -4.70 -15.11 0.19
C ASN A 42 -5.25 -14.22 -0.95
N LEU A 43 -4.44 -13.28 -1.47
CA LEU A 43 -4.83 -12.40 -2.58
C LEU A 43 -5.18 -13.14 -3.88
N LYS A 44 -4.60 -14.32 -4.15
CA LYS A 44 -4.98 -15.14 -5.31
C LYS A 44 -6.39 -15.68 -5.19
N GLU A 45 -6.78 -16.05 -3.97
CA GLU A 45 -8.14 -16.49 -3.70
C GLU A 45 -9.14 -15.34 -3.79
N VAL A 46 -8.75 -14.12 -3.38
CA VAL A 46 -9.55 -12.91 -3.62
C VAL A 46 -9.74 -12.65 -5.13
N GLU A 47 -8.68 -12.75 -5.92
CA GLU A 47 -8.74 -12.66 -7.39
C GLU A 47 -9.72 -13.69 -7.97
N ARG A 48 -9.64 -14.94 -7.53
CA ARG A 48 -10.54 -16.01 -7.96
C ARG A 48 -12.01 -15.72 -7.61
N ILE A 49 -12.27 -15.21 -6.41
CA ILE A 49 -13.64 -14.91 -5.93
C ILE A 49 -14.22 -13.68 -6.63
N LEU A 50 -13.41 -12.63 -6.84
CA LEU A 50 -13.88 -11.38 -7.46
C LEU A 50 -13.82 -11.42 -9.00
N GLY A 51 -13.13 -12.39 -9.60
CA GLY A 51 -12.98 -12.49 -11.07
C GLY A 51 -12.16 -11.34 -11.67
N LEU A 52 -11.26 -10.74 -10.88
CA LEU A 52 -10.44 -9.60 -11.28
C LEU A 52 -8.98 -10.03 -11.37
N SER A 53 -8.23 -9.40 -12.27
CA SER A 53 -6.80 -9.69 -12.41
C SER A 53 -6.03 -9.40 -11.11
N TYR A 54 -4.99 -10.21 -10.86
CA TYR A 54 -4.09 -10.03 -9.72
C TYR A 54 -3.60 -8.57 -9.52
N PRO A 55 -3.17 -7.82 -10.56
CA PRO A 55 -2.76 -6.42 -10.39
C PRO A 55 -3.88 -5.52 -9.85
N THR A 56 -5.13 -5.78 -10.25
CA THR A 56 -6.30 -5.02 -9.77
C THR A 56 -6.55 -5.28 -8.29
N ILE A 57 -6.47 -6.55 -7.86
CA ILE A 57 -6.64 -6.92 -6.46
C ILE A 57 -5.52 -6.35 -5.59
N ARG A 58 -4.27 -6.40 -6.07
CA ARG A 58 -3.14 -5.78 -5.39
C ARG A 58 -3.35 -4.28 -5.23
N ALA A 59 -3.72 -3.56 -6.29
CA ALA A 59 -3.98 -2.12 -6.22
C ALA A 59 -5.10 -1.76 -5.21
N ARG A 60 -6.16 -2.58 -5.11
CA ARG A 60 -7.22 -2.42 -4.10
C ARG A 60 -6.72 -2.67 -2.67
N PHE A 61 -5.85 -3.67 -2.48
CA PHE A 61 -5.23 -3.93 -1.19
C PHE A 61 -4.32 -2.77 -0.77
N GLU A 62 -3.48 -2.25 -1.67
CA GLU A 62 -2.65 -1.07 -1.41
C GLU A 62 -3.49 0.17 -1.07
N ALA A 63 -4.63 0.36 -1.76
CA ALA A 63 -5.54 1.44 -1.44
C ALA A 63 -6.14 1.29 -0.03
N LEU A 64 -6.54 0.08 0.36
CA LEU A 64 -6.99 -0.22 1.73
C LEU A 64 -5.89 0.10 2.75
N LEU A 65 -4.64 -0.30 2.51
CA LEU A 65 -3.52 -0.01 3.40
C LEU A 65 -3.27 1.49 3.55
N ARG A 66 -3.34 2.27 2.46
CA ARG A 66 -3.25 3.74 2.51
C ARG A 66 -4.34 4.36 3.36
N VAL A 67 -5.60 3.92 3.20
CA VAL A 67 -6.72 4.42 4.02
C VAL A 67 -6.55 4.09 5.49
N LEU A 68 -5.97 2.93 5.81
CA LEU A 68 -5.64 2.53 7.19
C LEU A 68 -4.40 3.25 7.75
N GLY A 69 -3.66 4.00 6.93
CA GLY A 69 -2.38 4.58 7.34
C GLY A 69 -1.26 3.54 7.52
N TYR A 70 -1.43 2.34 6.96
CA TYR A 70 -0.45 1.25 7.00
C TYR A 70 0.43 1.25 5.76
N GLU A 71 0.79 2.44 5.26
CA GLU A 71 1.65 2.57 4.10
C GLU A 71 2.96 1.84 4.37
N TYR A 72 3.10 0.68 3.74
CA TYR A 72 4.39 0.03 3.65
C TYR A 72 5.19 0.94 2.73
N GLN A 73 6.18 1.65 3.27
CA GLN A 73 7.23 2.16 2.40
C GLN A 73 7.87 0.91 1.80
N GLU A 74 7.50 0.58 0.56
CA GLU A 74 8.36 -0.22 -0.30
C GLU A 74 9.67 0.57 -0.34
N VAL A 75 10.59 0.27 0.58
CA VAL A 75 12.01 0.53 0.35
C VAL A 75 12.25 -0.21 -0.95
N PRO A 76 12.50 0.49 -2.06
CA PRO A 76 12.67 -0.20 -3.33
C PRO A 76 13.77 -1.23 -3.10
N GLU A 77 13.48 -2.51 -3.32
CA GLU A 77 14.55 -3.50 -3.49
C GLU A 77 15.24 -3.13 -4.80
N GLY A 78 16.24 -2.28 -4.65
CA GLY A 78 16.98 -1.68 -5.74
C GLY A 78 17.41 -0.25 -5.46
N PRO A 79 18.30 0.26 -6.31
CA PRO A 79 18.90 1.57 -6.14
C PRO A 79 17.84 2.66 -6.24
N SER A 80 17.90 3.62 -5.31
CA SER A 80 16.99 4.76 -5.27
C SER A 80 17.05 5.55 -6.60
N PRO A 81 15.95 6.19 -7.00
CA PRO A 81 15.95 7.09 -8.16
C PRO A 81 17.07 8.13 -8.09
N GLN A 82 17.33 8.65 -6.88
CA GLN A 82 18.37 9.63 -6.60
C GLN A 82 19.79 9.11 -6.87
N GLU A 83 20.10 7.85 -6.51
CA GLU A 83 21.40 7.25 -6.80
C GLU A 83 21.64 7.03 -8.30
N LYS A 84 20.59 6.66 -9.05
CA LYS A 84 20.70 6.55 -10.52
C LYS A 84 20.93 7.91 -11.16
N GLU A 85 20.19 8.91 -10.70
CA GLU A 85 20.25 10.27 -11.22
C GLU A 85 21.62 10.90 -10.96
N ALA A 86 22.21 10.69 -9.78
CA ALA A 86 23.57 11.13 -9.47
C ALA A 86 24.63 10.53 -10.42
N ILE A 87 24.51 9.27 -10.82
CA ILE A 87 25.44 8.62 -11.76
C ILE A 87 25.28 9.22 -13.17
N LEU A 88 24.04 9.46 -13.60
CA LEU A 88 23.76 10.05 -14.91
C LEU A 88 24.27 11.49 -14.98
N ASP A 89 24.08 12.27 -13.92
CA ASP A 89 24.63 13.62 -13.76
C ASP A 89 26.16 13.64 -13.85
N ALA A 90 26.83 12.70 -13.18
CA ALA A 90 28.29 12.61 -13.21
C ALA A 90 28.81 12.23 -14.60
N LEU A 91 28.08 11.38 -15.33
CA LEU A 91 28.38 11.04 -16.72
C LEU A 91 28.19 12.24 -17.65
N GLU A 92 27.09 12.99 -17.50
CA GLU A 92 26.79 14.18 -18.30
C GLU A 92 27.82 15.31 -18.06
N LYS A 93 28.27 15.46 -16.80
CA LYS A 93 29.33 16.41 -16.42
C LYS A 93 30.73 15.93 -16.80
N GLY A 94 30.88 14.74 -17.38
CA GLY A 94 32.17 14.15 -17.76
C GLY A 94 33.08 13.79 -16.58
N GLN A 95 32.53 13.65 -15.38
CA GLN A 95 33.26 13.30 -14.16
C GLN A 95 33.57 11.81 -14.09
N ILE A 96 32.78 10.99 -14.78
CA ILE A 96 32.98 9.54 -14.95
C ILE A 96 32.84 9.16 -16.42
N SER A 97 33.51 8.10 -16.82
CA SER A 97 33.37 7.50 -18.14
C SER A 97 32.08 6.69 -18.29
N ALA A 98 31.65 6.45 -19.53
CA ALA A 98 30.50 5.60 -19.82
C ALA A 98 30.68 4.16 -19.28
N ALA A 99 31.93 3.66 -19.23
CA ALA A 99 32.24 2.35 -18.67
C ALA A 99 32.02 2.32 -17.14
N GLU A 100 32.50 3.35 -16.44
CA GLU A 100 32.31 3.48 -14.98
C GLU A 100 30.84 3.68 -14.60
N ALA A 101 30.10 4.49 -15.35
CA ALA A 101 28.65 4.66 -15.15
C ALA A 101 27.89 3.33 -15.32
N ALA A 102 28.25 2.55 -16.35
CA ALA A 102 27.63 1.24 -16.60
C ALA A 102 27.93 0.22 -15.49
N GLU A 103 29.13 0.25 -14.93
CA GLU A 103 29.52 -0.61 -13.81
C GLU A 103 28.78 -0.23 -12.53
N GLN A 104 28.71 1.05 -12.19
CA GLN A 104 27.99 1.54 -11.02
C GLN A 104 26.49 1.23 -11.10
N LEU A 105 25.85 1.43 -12.25
CA LEU A 105 24.43 1.06 -12.45
C LEU A 105 24.17 -0.45 -12.35
N ARG A 106 25.14 -1.29 -12.72
CA ARG A 106 25.05 -2.76 -12.56
C ARG A 106 25.24 -3.20 -11.11
N ALA A 107 26.17 -2.57 -10.39
CA ALA A 107 26.41 -2.83 -8.97
C ALA A 107 25.18 -2.45 -8.13
N LEU A 108 24.55 -1.33 -8.48
CA LEU A 108 23.31 -0.87 -7.88
C LEU A 108 22.15 -1.87 -8.04
N LYS A 109 22.02 -2.55 -9.18
CA LYS A 109 20.99 -3.60 -9.41
C LYS A 109 21.21 -4.92 -8.65
N ARG A 110 22.38 -5.12 -8.04
CA ARG A 110 22.75 -6.36 -7.31
C ARG A 110 22.59 -6.25 -5.79
N ARG A 111 22.26 -5.05 -5.28
CA ARG A 111 21.91 -4.80 -3.88
C ARG A 111 20.41 -4.97 -3.70
#